data_AF-B3R0Q1-F1
#
_entry.id   AF-B3R0Q1-F1
#
_cell.length_a   1.000
_cell.length_b   1.000
_cell.length_c   1.000
_cell.angle_alpha   90.00
_cell.angle_beta   90.00
_cell.angle_gamma   90.00
#
_symmetry.space_group_name_H-M   'P 1'
#
loop_
_entity.id
_entity.type
_entity.pdbx_description
1 polymer ?
#
loop_
_entity_poly.entity_id
_entity_poly.type
_entity_poly.pdbx_seq_one_letter_code
_entity_poly.pdbx_strand_id
1 'polypeptide(L)' 'MIKKNKDGLNYPSIDKLLEKVDSKYKLVYIASKIAHIIEDQKLELKECICQKNIGKALEEIIKDKVTVVFE' A
#
# COMPACT_ATOMS: atom_id res chain seq x y z
N MET A 1 7.47 22.79 12.06
CA MET A 1 7.50 21.81 10.94
C MET A 1 7.10 20.45 11.48
N ILE A 2 5.93 19.93 11.09
CA ILE A 2 5.47 18.60 11.52
C ILE A 2 6.34 17.56 10.80
N LYS A 3 7.17 16.81 11.53
CA LYS A 3 7.88 15.66 10.98
C LYS A 3 6.83 14.65 10.52
N LYS A 4 6.67 14.46 9.20
CA LYS A 4 5.90 13.34 8.66
C LYS A 4 6.58 12.06 9.13
N ASN A 5 5.96 11.36 10.07
CA ASN A 5 6.45 10.08 10.53
C ASN A 5 6.36 9.11 9.33
N LYS A 6 7.51 8.72 8.79
CA LYS A 6 7.60 7.77 7.66
C LYS A 6 7.72 6.32 8.14
N ASP A 7 7.60 6.12 9.45
CA ASP A 7 7.79 4.85 10.12
C ASP A 7 6.61 4.55 11.06
N GLY A 8 6.22 3.28 11.13
CA GLY A 8 5.16 2.78 12.03
C GLY A 8 3.79 2.59 11.38
N LEU A 9 2.80 2.21 12.20
CA LEU A 9 1.45 1.79 11.76
C LEU A 9 0.67 2.85 10.95
N ASN A 10 1.02 4.13 11.13
CA ASN A 10 0.33 5.26 10.50
C ASN A 10 0.91 5.64 9.13
N TYR A 11 1.92 4.92 8.64
CA TYR A 11 2.49 5.12 7.32
C TYR A 11 2.15 3.94 6.39
N PRO A 12 1.69 4.23 5.16
CA PRO A 12 1.32 5.56 4.66
C PRO A 12 -0.01 6.08 5.25
N SER A 13 -0.25 7.39 5.10
CA SER A 13 -1.47 8.05 5.61
C SER A 13 -2.72 7.49 4.93
N ILE A 14 -3.75 7.21 5.74
CA ILE A 14 -5.05 6.70 5.27
C ILE A 14 -5.75 7.64 4.30
N ASP A 15 -5.67 8.95 4.50
CA ASP A 15 -6.34 9.93 3.65
C ASP A 15 -5.79 9.86 2.22
N LYS A 16 -4.45 9.72 2.07
CA LYS A 16 -3.81 9.54 0.77
C LYS A 16 -4.17 8.22 0.10
N LEU A 17 -4.37 7.16 0.88
CA LEU A 17 -4.82 5.88 0.35
C LEU A 17 -6.26 5.99 -0.17
N LEU A 18 -7.11 6.74 0.54
CA LEU A 18 -8.51 6.94 0.15
C LEU A 18 -8.68 7.90 -1.03
N GLU A 19 -7.71 8.78 -1.31
CA GLU A 19 -7.62 9.52 -2.58
C GLU A 19 -7.41 8.59 -3.78
N LYS A 20 -6.78 7.42 -3.57
CA LYS A 20 -6.54 6.40 -4.62
C LYS A 20 -7.63 5.35 -4.70
N VAL A 21 -8.22 5.01 -3.56
CA VAL A 21 -9.24 3.96 -3.43
C VAL A 21 -10.43 4.52 -2.66
N ASP A 22 -11.56 4.66 -3.33
CA ASP A 22 -12.79 5.29 -2.85
C ASP A 22 -13.45 4.64 -1.61
N SER A 23 -12.99 3.47 -1.17
CA SER A 23 -13.56 2.73 -0.04
C SER A 23 -12.50 2.09 0.83
N LYS A 24 -12.68 2.22 2.16
CA LYS A 24 -11.84 1.55 3.16
C LYS A 24 -11.84 0.03 2.98
N TYR A 25 -12.98 -0.56 2.64
CA TYR A 25 -13.09 -2.01 2.44
C TYR A 25 -12.37 -2.46 1.18
N LYS A 26 -12.51 -1.71 0.07
CA LYS A 26 -11.77 -1.97 -1.16
C LYS A 26 -10.28 -1.83 -0.93
N LEU A 27 -9.85 -0.80 -0.20
CA LEU A 27 -8.45 -0.58 0.14
C LEU A 27 -7.85 -1.78 0.90
N VAL A 28 -8.55 -2.28 1.92
CA VAL A 28 -8.12 -3.46 2.68
C VAL A 28 -8.01 -4.68 1.76
N TYR A 29 -9.04 -4.94 0.94
CA TYR A 29 -9.03 -6.07 0.01
C TYR A 29 -7.87 -6.00 -1.00
N ILE A 30 -7.65 -4.83 -1.61
CA ILE A 30 -6.57 -4.58 -2.57
C ILE A 30 -5.21 -4.78 -1.92
N ALA A 31 -4.98 -4.15 -0.76
CA ALA A 31 -3.71 -4.24 -0.05
C ALA A 31 -3.39 -5.68 0.34
N SER A 32 -4.37 -6.45 0.82
CA SER A 32 -4.21 -7.87 1.10
C SER A 32 -3.85 -8.67 -0.15
N LYS A 33 -4.55 -8.46 -1.26
CA LYS A 33 -4.28 -9.18 -2.53
C LYS A 33 -2.87 -8.88 -3.07
N ILE A 34 -2.46 -7.62 -3.07
CA ILE A 34 -1.12 -7.21 -3.51
C ILE A 34 -0.05 -7.80 -2.58
N ALA A 35 -0.26 -7.75 -1.25
CA ALA A 35 0.69 -8.29 -0.29
C ALA A 35 0.95 -9.79 -0.50
N HIS A 36 -0.10 -10.56 -0.80
CA HIS A 36 0.03 -11.97 -1.16
C HIS A 36 0.78 -12.17 -2.49
N ILE A 37 0.54 -11.34 -3.50
CA ILE A 37 1.28 -11.42 -4.77
C ILE A 37 2.77 -11.14 -4.54
N ILE A 38 3.10 -10.11 -3.75
CA ILE A 38 4.50 -9.78 -3.39
C ILE A 38 5.16 -10.97 -2.70
N GLU A 39 4.44 -11.63 -1.79
CA GLU A 39 4.92 -12.80 -1.06
C GLU A 39 5.14 -14.02 -1.96
N ASP A 40 4.12 -14.39 -2.74
CA ASP A 40 4.10 -15.57 -3.60
C ASP A 40 5.16 -15.48 -4.70
N GLN A 41 5.27 -14.32 -5.34
CA GLN A 41 6.25 -14.07 -6.40
C GLN A 41 7.62 -13.61 -5.87
N LYS A 42 7.79 -13.48 -4.55
CA LYS A 42 9.02 -12.98 -3.90
C LYS A 42 9.53 -11.68 -4.53
N LEU A 43 8.61 -10.74 -4.81
CA LEU A 43 8.95 -9.50 -5.52
C LEU A 43 9.86 -8.61 -4.66
N GLU A 44 11.01 -8.26 -5.22
CA GLU A 44 11.94 -7.31 -4.60
C GLU A 44 11.59 -5.87 -4.99
N LEU A 45 10.73 -5.24 -4.18
CA LEU A 45 10.38 -3.84 -4.32
C LEU A 45 11.47 -2.95 -3.71
N LYS A 46 12.41 -2.51 -4.55
CA LYS A 46 13.61 -1.73 -4.15
C LYS A 46 13.31 -0.33 -3.60
N GLU A 47 12.14 0.23 -3.89
CA GLU A 47 11.78 1.60 -3.53
C GLU A 47 10.80 1.67 -2.34
N CYS A 48 10.64 0.59 -1.59
CA CYS A 48 9.72 0.55 -0.46
C CYS A 48 10.39 0.92 0.87
N ILE A 49 9.70 1.73 1.67
CA ILE A 49 10.14 2.09 3.03
C ILE A 49 9.76 0.97 4.01
N CYS A 50 8.54 0.43 3.85
CA CYS A 50 8.01 -0.63 4.67
C CYS A 50 8.71 -1.97 4.38
N GLN A 51 9.11 -2.68 5.44
CA GLN A 51 9.69 -4.01 5.33
C GLN A 51 8.64 -5.11 5.10
N LYS A 52 7.48 -4.99 5.76
CA LYS A 52 6.37 -5.96 5.65
C LYS A 52 5.65 -5.81 4.31
N ASN A 53 5.23 -6.93 3.74
CA ASN A 53 4.54 -6.97 2.44
C ASN A 53 3.27 -6.11 2.41
N ILE A 54 2.52 -6.03 3.51
CA ILE A 54 1.34 -5.17 3.60
C ILE A 54 1.68 -3.68 3.46
N GLY A 55 2.77 -3.22 4.09
CA GLY A 55 3.21 -1.84 3.98
C GLY A 55 3.73 -1.54 2.57
N LYS A 56 4.46 -2.48 1.97
CA LYS A 56 4.88 -2.39 0.57
C LYS A 56 3.68 -2.27 -0.38
N ALA A 57 2.65 -3.08 -0.18
CA ALA A 57 1.41 -3.02 -0.95
C ALA A 57 0.74 -1.62 -0.85
N LEU A 58 0.62 -1.07 0.36
CA LEU A 58 0.05 0.27 0.56
C LEU A 58 0.89 1.36 -0.11
N GLU A 59 2.22 1.23 -0.13
CA GLU A 59 3.09 2.17 -0.83
C GLU A 59 2.95 2.08 -2.36
N GLU A 60 2.82 0.89 -2.91
CA GLU A 60 2.61 0.70 -4.34
C GLU A 60 1.24 1.24 -4.81
N ILE A 61 0.21 1.18 -3.95
CA ILE A 61 -1.08 1.85 -4.20
C ILE A 61 -0.91 3.37 -4.30
N ILE A 62 -0.15 3.99 -3.39
CA ILE A 62 0.07 5.45 -3.43
C ILE A 62 0.90 5.89 -4.63
N LYS A 63 1.83 5.04 -5.07
CA LYS A 63 2.67 5.30 -6.25
C LYS A 63 1.97 5.04 -7.58
N ASP A 64 0.68 4.71 -7.58
CA ASP A 64 -0.09 4.32 -8.76
C ASP A 64 0.55 3.16 -9.55
N LYS A 65 1.32 2.30 -8.87
CA LYS A 65 2.00 1.14 -9.51
C LYS A 65 1.10 -0.10 -9.57
N VAL A 66 -0.12 0.00 -9.04
CA VAL A 66 -1.11 -1.08 -9.07
C VAL A 66 -2.39 -0.58 -9.69
N THR A 67 -2.97 -1.38 -10.58
CA THR A 67 -4.31 -1.17 -11.13
C THR A 67 -5.19 -2.32 -10.66
N VAL A 68 -6.33 -2.00 -10.04
CA VAL A 68 -7.35 -2.98 -9.67
C VAL A 68 -8.66 -2.58 -10.31
N VAL A 69 -9.23 -3.49 -11.09
CA VAL A 69 -10.56 -3.35 -11.67
C VAL A 69 -11.53 -4.11 -10.78
N PHE A 70 -12.56 -3.42 -10.32
CA PHE A 70 -13.72 -4.03 -9.67
C PHE A 70 -14.83 -4.07 -10.71
N GLU A 71 -15.26 -5.27 -11.07
CA GLU A 71 -16.45 -5.51 -11.88
C GLU A 71 -17.72 -5.42 -11.04
#